data_AF-A0AA39RH43-F1
#
_entry.id   AF-A0AA39RH43-F1
#
_cell.length_a   1.000
_cell.length_b   1.000
_cell.length_c   1.000
_cell.angle_alpha   90.00
_cell.angle_beta   90.00
_cell.angle_gamma   90.00
#
_symmetry.space_group_name_H-M   'P 1'
#
loop_
_entity.id
_entity.type
_entity.pdbx_description
1 polymer ?
#
loop_
_entity_poly.entity_id
_entity_poly.type
_entity_poly.pdbx_seq_one_letter_code
_entity_poly.pdbx_strand_id
1 'polypeptide(L)'
;MLIFAFLAFFLLPSPTVAAPVGVCYGHLANNLPPPADVINLLQSNGISNVRIFNPDPSTLQSFSGSGIKLMIGVPNEILPYLATGNPTLSLQWLQSNIFSHIPPNQIRYIAVGNEILLQEPYYTPYVVPAMLNLYQALQTLNLADFIKLSSPQAASVLSASYPPSSGTFDPYIKSAMLPLLQFLHDTKSPFMVNISIPQLH
;
A
#
# COMPACT_ATOMS: atom_id res chain seq x y z
N MET A 1 -4.26 59.58 11.87
CA MET A 1 -5.40 58.63 11.90
C MET A 1 -4.90 57.31 11.34
N LEU A 2 -4.51 56.37 12.19
CA LEU A 2 -3.96 55.07 11.78
C LEU A 2 -5.04 54.00 12.02
N ILE A 3 -5.50 53.38 10.95
CA ILE A 3 -6.52 52.34 10.95
C ILE A 3 -5.81 51.00 11.16
N PHE A 4 -6.04 50.34 12.30
CA PHE A 4 -5.65 48.96 12.52
C PHE A 4 -6.71 48.04 11.91
N ALA A 5 -6.36 47.33 10.83
CA ALA A 5 -7.19 46.26 10.28
C ALA A 5 -6.95 44.97 11.08
N PHE A 6 -7.94 44.56 11.88
CA PHE A 6 -7.94 43.25 12.52
C PHE A 6 -8.28 42.18 11.48
N LEU A 7 -7.29 41.37 11.10
CA LEU A 7 -7.51 40.18 10.27
C LEU A 7 -8.01 39.05 11.19
N ALA A 8 -9.32 38.80 11.18
CA ALA A 8 -9.89 37.65 11.88
C ALA A 8 -9.56 36.37 11.09
N PHE A 9 -8.62 35.58 11.60
CA PHE A 9 -8.29 34.26 11.06
C PHE A 9 -9.40 33.28 11.47
N PHE A 10 -10.42 33.12 10.63
CA PHE A 10 -11.41 32.06 10.81
C PHE A 10 -10.73 30.71 10.55
N LEU A 11 -10.38 30.00 11.62
CA LEU A 11 -10.08 28.56 11.58
C LEU A 11 -11.35 27.83 11.16
N LEU A 12 -11.52 27.62 9.85
CA LEU A 12 -12.52 26.69 9.35
C LEU A 12 -12.18 25.31 9.92
N PRO A 13 -13.09 24.64 10.65
CA PRO A 13 -12.86 23.27 11.08
C PRO A 13 -12.62 22.44 9.82
N SER A 14 -11.44 21.79 9.76
CA SER A 14 -11.17 20.82 8.70
C SER A 14 -12.29 19.78 8.74
N PRO A 15 -12.93 19.45 7.60
CA PRO A 15 -13.89 18.36 7.60
C PRO A 15 -13.17 17.13 8.13
N THR A 16 -13.63 16.61 9.26
CA THR A 16 -13.24 15.28 9.75
C THR A 16 -13.81 14.28 8.77
N VAL A 17 -13.12 14.10 7.65
CA VAL A 17 -13.31 12.95 6.78
C VAL A 17 -12.80 11.78 7.61
N ALA A 18 -13.73 11.00 8.16
CA ALA A 18 -13.37 9.69 8.71
C ALA A 18 -12.56 8.96 7.64
N ALA A 19 -11.32 8.59 7.98
CA ALA A 19 -10.50 7.83 7.06
C ALA A 19 -11.28 6.57 6.65
N PRO A 20 -11.38 6.26 5.35
CA PRO A 20 -12.16 5.12 4.92
C PRO A 20 -11.60 3.84 5.54
N VAL A 21 -12.46 3.08 6.21
CA VAL A 21 -12.11 1.78 6.78
C VAL A 21 -12.09 0.73 5.67
N GLY A 22 -11.13 -0.19 5.75
CA GLY A 22 -11.03 -1.33 4.85
C GLY A 22 -10.68 -2.62 5.59
N VAL A 23 -10.74 -3.73 4.87
CA VAL A 23 -10.48 -5.07 5.41
C VAL A 23 -9.36 -5.77 4.64
N CYS A 24 -8.48 -6.46 5.35
CA CYS A 24 -7.51 -7.38 4.78
C CYS A 24 -8.21 -8.71 4.43
N TYR A 25 -8.23 -9.08 3.15
CA TYR A 25 -8.80 -10.33 2.69
C TYR A 25 -7.71 -11.38 2.49
N GLY A 26 -7.49 -12.19 3.53
CA GLY A 26 -6.55 -13.31 3.52
C GLY A 26 -7.18 -14.60 2.97
N HIS A 27 -6.41 -15.34 2.17
CA HIS A 27 -6.87 -16.58 1.51
C HIS A 27 -6.23 -17.87 2.03
N LEU A 28 -5.37 -17.79 3.05
CA LEU A 28 -4.68 -18.96 3.59
C LEU A 28 -5.56 -19.70 4.60
N ALA A 29 -6.63 -20.32 4.12
CA ALA A 29 -7.54 -21.18 4.89
C ALA A 29 -8.31 -22.14 3.97
N ASN A 30 -8.88 -23.20 4.54
CA ASN A 30 -9.54 -24.30 3.80
C ASN A 30 -11.08 -24.29 3.89
N ASN A 31 -11.66 -23.32 4.61
CA ASN A 31 -13.09 -23.23 4.88
C ASN A 31 -13.65 -21.82 4.60
N LEU A 32 -13.00 -21.06 3.70
CA LEU A 32 -13.43 -19.72 3.36
C LEU A 32 -14.71 -19.74 2.53
N PRO A 33 -15.62 -18.75 2.72
CA PRO A 33 -16.77 -18.58 1.85
C PRO A 33 -16.34 -18.34 0.39
N PRO A 34 -17.21 -18.65 -0.59
CA PRO A 34 -17.00 -18.25 -1.97
C PRO A 34 -16.78 -16.73 -2.09
N PRO A 35 -15.94 -16.26 -3.04
CA PRO A 35 -15.66 -14.82 -3.17
C PRO A 35 -16.89 -13.92 -3.34
N ALA A 36 -17.94 -14.40 -4.01
CA ALA A 36 -19.19 -13.67 -4.16
C ALA A 36 -19.87 -13.37 -2.81
N ASP A 37 -19.87 -14.34 -1.89
CA ASP A 37 -20.44 -14.18 -0.55
C ASP A 37 -19.61 -13.21 0.28
N VAL A 38 -18.28 -13.25 0.13
CA VAL A 38 -17.37 -12.29 0.76
C VAL A 38 -17.66 -10.87 0.27
N ILE A 39 -17.81 -10.66 -1.04
CA ILE A 39 -18.11 -9.34 -1.61
C ILE A 39 -19.45 -8.82 -1.12
N ASN A 40 -20.49 -9.67 -1.09
CA ASN A 40 -21.80 -9.31 -0.55
C ASN A 40 -21.72 -8.94 0.94
N LEU A 41 -20.95 -9.70 1.73
CA LEU A 41 -20.70 -9.40 3.14
C LEU A 41 -20.00 -8.04 3.31
N LEU A 42 -18.97 -7.76 2.51
CA LEU A 42 -18.26 -6.49 2.56
C LEU A 42 -19.19 -5.31 2.23
N GLN A 43 -19.94 -5.41 1.13
CA GLN A 43 -20.85 -4.36 0.67
C GLN A 43 -22.01 -4.12 1.64
N SER A 44 -22.63 -5.18 2.17
CA SER A 44 -23.71 -5.07 3.15
C SER A 44 -23.26 -4.41 4.46
N ASN A 45 -21.97 -4.46 4.78
CA ASN A 45 -21.37 -3.77 5.93
C ASN A 45 -20.74 -2.41 5.57
N GLY A 46 -20.95 -1.90 4.36
CA GLY A 46 -20.44 -0.60 3.92
C GLY A 46 -18.92 -0.57 3.70
N ILE A 47 -18.25 -1.72 3.62
CA ILE A 47 -16.81 -1.82 3.40
C ILE A 47 -16.53 -1.63 1.91
N SER A 48 -15.79 -0.57 1.59
CA SER A 48 -15.48 -0.16 0.22
C SER A 48 -14.00 -0.26 -0.15
N ASN A 49 -13.15 -0.68 0.79
CA ASN A 49 -11.71 -0.81 0.58
C ASN A 49 -11.23 -2.17 1.08
N VAL A 50 -10.44 -2.87 0.26
CA VAL A 50 -9.91 -4.20 0.61
C VAL A 50 -8.42 -4.28 0.25
N ARG A 51 -7.64 -4.93 1.13
CA ARG A 51 -6.27 -5.34 0.82
C ARG A 51 -6.26 -6.82 0.46
N ILE A 52 -5.67 -7.15 -0.68
CA ILE A 52 -5.36 -8.51 -1.13
C ILE A 52 -3.84 -8.66 -1.13
N PHE A 53 -3.30 -9.76 -0.60
CA PHE A 53 -1.86 -9.90 -0.35
C PHE A 53 -1.06 -10.36 -1.58
N ASN A 54 -1.72 -10.94 -2.58
CA ASN A 54 -1.10 -11.43 -3.81
C ASN A 54 -2.07 -11.24 -4.99
N PRO A 55 -1.58 -11.13 -6.23
CA PRO A 55 -2.41 -10.90 -7.41
C PRO A 55 -2.99 -12.22 -7.93
N ASP A 56 -3.76 -12.94 -7.11
CA ASP A 56 -4.44 -14.17 -7.53
C ASP A 56 -5.52 -13.84 -8.59
N PRO A 57 -5.43 -14.44 -9.80
CA PRO A 57 -6.37 -14.16 -10.89
C PRO A 57 -7.84 -14.35 -10.51
N SER A 58 -8.17 -15.43 -9.81
CA SER A 58 -9.56 -15.77 -9.46
C SER A 58 -10.15 -14.78 -8.47
N THR A 59 -9.34 -14.36 -7.50
CA THR A 59 -9.68 -13.34 -6.52
C THR A 59 -9.88 -12.00 -7.21
N LEU A 60 -8.92 -11.54 -8.01
CA LEU A 60 -9.03 -10.23 -8.69
C LEU A 60 -10.26 -10.17 -9.61
N GLN A 61 -10.53 -11.24 -10.36
CA GLN A 61 -11.72 -11.36 -11.21
C GLN A 61 -13.01 -11.28 -10.39
N SER A 62 -13.07 -11.90 -9.22
CA SER A 62 -14.27 -11.84 -8.38
C SER A 62 -14.60 -10.41 -7.91
N PHE A 63 -13.59 -9.60 -7.61
CA PHE A 63 -13.77 -8.20 -7.20
C PHE A 63 -14.02 -7.24 -8.38
N SER A 64 -13.78 -7.69 -9.61
CA SER A 64 -13.99 -6.88 -10.81
C SER A 64 -15.47 -6.48 -10.95
N GLY A 65 -15.72 -5.17 -11.11
CA GLY A 65 -17.08 -4.63 -11.20
C GLY A 65 -17.83 -4.48 -9.87
N SER A 66 -17.28 -4.93 -8.74
CA SER A 66 -17.91 -4.80 -7.41
C SER A 66 -17.98 -3.36 -6.88
N GLY A 67 -17.21 -2.43 -7.46
CA GLY A 67 -17.06 -1.06 -6.96
C GLY A 67 -16.12 -0.92 -5.75
N ILE A 68 -15.72 -2.03 -5.11
CA ILE A 68 -14.74 -2.05 -4.03
C ILE A 68 -13.37 -1.65 -4.58
N LYS A 69 -12.66 -0.79 -3.84
CA LYS A 69 -11.30 -0.34 -4.15
C LYS A 69 -10.27 -1.25 -3.52
N LEU A 70 -9.22 -1.58 -4.27
CA LEU A 70 -8.22 -2.56 -3.86
C LEU A 70 -6.85 -1.94 -3.61
N MET A 71 -6.21 -2.47 -2.58
CA MET A 71 -4.75 -2.52 -2.43
C MET A 71 -4.30 -3.94 -2.79
N ILE A 72 -3.37 -4.08 -3.73
CA ILE A 72 -2.89 -5.38 -4.21
C ILE A 72 -1.42 -5.56 -3.80
N GLY A 73 -1.10 -6.66 -3.13
CA GLY A 73 0.26 -7.00 -2.76
C GLY A 73 1.06 -7.57 -3.93
N VAL A 74 2.33 -7.18 -4.01
CA VAL A 74 3.36 -7.84 -4.81
C VAL A 74 4.06 -8.84 -3.88
N PRO A 75 4.06 -10.15 -4.20
CA PRO A 75 4.73 -11.15 -3.39
C PRO A 75 6.24 -10.86 -3.23
N ASN A 76 6.81 -11.17 -2.08
CA ASN A 76 8.21 -10.87 -1.77
C ASN A 76 9.17 -11.59 -2.75
N GLU A 77 8.82 -12.80 -3.15
CA GLU A 77 9.61 -13.69 -4.00
C GLU A 77 9.80 -13.21 -5.44
N ILE A 78 8.94 -12.31 -5.93
CA ILE A 78 9.07 -11.74 -7.27
C ILE A 78 9.93 -10.47 -7.30
N LEU A 79 10.28 -9.90 -6.15
CA LEU A 79 11.02 -8.64 -6.10
C LEU A 79 12.39 -8.70 -6.79
N PRO A 80 13.22 -9.76 -6.66
CA PRO A 80 14.47 -9.85 -7.40
C PRO A 80 14.28 -9.78 -8.92
N TYR A 81 13.22 -10.40 -9.43
CA TYR A 81 12.89 -10.39 -10.85
C TYR A 81 12.48 -8.98 -11.32
N LEU A 82 11.62 -8.30 -10.56
CA LEU A 82 11.19 -6.94 -10.89
C LEU A 82 12.32 -5.91 -10.75
N ALA A 83 13.18 -6.07 -9.74
CA ALA A 83 14.28 -5.17 -9.43
C ALA A 83 15.42 -5.23 -10.45
N THR A 84 15.80 -6.43 -10.87
CA THR A 84 16.92 -6.62 -11.83
C THR A 84 16.46 -6.51 -13.28
N GLY A 85 15.14 -6.56 -13.52
CA GLY A 85 14.53 -6.28 -14.81
C GLY A 85 14.54 -4.80 -15.19
N ASN A 86 13.90 -4.51 -16.31
CA ASN A 86 13.65 -3.15 -16.79
C ASN A 86 12.17 -2.78 -16.62
N PRO A 87 11.79 -1.51 -16.82
CA PRO A 87 10.40 -1.07 -16.69
C PRO A 87 9.43 -1.80 -17.62
N THR A 88 9.87 -2.26 -18.80
CA THR A 88 9.04 -3.05 -19.73
C THR A 88 8.66 -4.40 -19.13
N LEU A 89 9.57 -5.07 -18.42
CA LEU A 89 9.29 -6.31 -17.71
C LEU A 89 8.27 -6.07 -16.57
N SER A 90 8.41 -4.97 -15.84
CA SER A 90 7.43 -4.59 -14.80
C SER A 90 6.05 -4.25 -15.39
N LEU A 91 6.01 -3.62 -16.56
CA LEU A 91 4.78 -3.35 -17.31
C LEU A 91 4.09 -4.67 -17.71
N GLN A 92 4.84 -5.62 -18.26
CA GLN A 92 4.31 -6.96 -18.59
C GLN A 92 3.78 -7.66 -17.35
N TRP A 93 4.52 -7.62 -16.24
CA TRP A 93 4.07 -8.22 -14.99
C TRP A 93 2.75 -7.60 -14.50
N LEU A 94 2.63 -6.27 -14.51
CA LEU A 94 1.40 -5.56 -14.14
C LEU A 94 0.22 -5.94 -15.06
N GLN A 95 0.46 -6.00 -16.38
CA GLN A 95 -0.57 -6.37 -17.35
C GLN A 95 -1.05 -7.81 -17.15
N SER A 96 -0.13 -8.76 -17.00
CA SER A 96 -0.46 -10.18 -16.93
C SER A 96 -1.04 -10.61 -15.59
N ASN A 97 -0.59 -10.02 -14.48
CA ASN A 97 -0.98 -10.47 -13.14
C ASN A 97 -2.08 -9.61 -12.52
N ILE A 98 -2.26 -8.37 -12.96
CA ILE A 98 -3.21 -7.44 -12.33
C ILE A 98 -4.24 -6.95 -13.35
N PHE A 99 -3.82 -6.21 -14.38
CA PHE A 99 -4.75 -5.48 -15.24
C PHE A 99 -5.55 -6.37 -16.21
N SER A 100 -5.11 -7.60 -16.46
CA SER A 100 -5.88 -8.65 -17.14
C SER A 100 -7.08 -9.16 -16.34
N HIS A 101 -7.08 -8.97 -15.02
CA HIS A 101 -8.05 -9.56 -14.09
C HIS A 101 -8.95 -8.52 -13.42
N ILE A 102 -8.50 -7.27 -13.30
CA ILE A 102 -9.29 -6.18 -12.71
C ILE A 102 -8.99 -4.83 -13.38
N PRO A 103 -10.00 -3.96 -13.61
CA PRO A 103 -9.75 -2.66 -14.23
C PRO A 103 -8.88 -1.75 -13.33
N PRO A 104 -7.92 -1.00 -13.90
CA PRO A 104 -7.02 -0.12 -13.14
C PRO A 104 -7.73 0.90 -12.23
N ASN A 105 -8.93 1.35 -12.61
CA ASN A 105 -9.70 2.34 -11.83
C ASN A 105 -10.25 1.80 -10.49
N GLN A 106 -10.23 0.48 -10.27
CA GLN A 106 -10.56 -0.16 -8.99
C GLN A 106 -9.33 -0.31 -8.08
N ILE A 107 -8.12 -0.03 -8.56
CA ILE A 107 -6.89 -0.13 -7.77
C ILE A 107 -6.52 1.25 -7.24
N ARG A 108 -6.15 1.31 -5.96
CA ARG A 108 -5.63 2.52 -5.31
C ARG A 108 -4.16 2.41 -4.98
N TYR A 109 -3.75 1.23 -4.54
CA TYR A 109 -2.41 0.99 -4.08
C TYR A 109 -1.88 -0.34 -4.56
N ILE A 110 -0.58 -0.40 -4.80
CA ILE A 110 0.16 -1.64 -4.92
C ILE A 110 1.18 -1.68 -3.78
N ALA A 111 1.07 -2.70 -2.94
CA ALA A 111 1.94 -2.94 -1.80
C ALA A 111 3.11 -3.83 -2.23
N VAL A 112 4.26 -3.23 -2.50
CA VAL A 112 5.46 -3.91 -3.00
C VAL A 112 6.17 -4.61 -1.86
N GLY A 113 5.91 -5.92 -1.74
CA GLY A 113 6.32 -6.74 -0.61
C GLY A 113 5.50 -6.53 0.66
N ASN A 114 5.83 -7.27 1.72
CA ASN A 114 5.22 -7.14 3.04
C ASN A 114 6.22 -7.50 4.14
N GLU A 115 6.49 -6.55 5.06
CA GLU A 115 7.33 -6.71 6.25
C GLU A 115 8.75 -7.26 6.00
N ILE A 116 9.29 -7.01 4.80
CA ILE A 116 10.59 -7.53 4.33
C ILE A 116 11.73 -7.23 5.30
N LEU A 117 11.80 -6.02 5.84
CA LEU A 117 12.89 -5.62 6.74
C LEU A 117 12.95 -6.45 8.03
N LEU A 118 11.80 -6.99 8.47
CA LEU A 118 11.70 -7.82 9.66
C LEU A 118 11.76 -9.31 9.32
N GLN A 119 10.91 -9.77 8.40
CA GLN A 119 10.67 -11.20 8.19
C GLN A 119 11.62 -11.81 7.16
N GLU A 120 11.99 -11.05 6.12
CA GLU A 120 12.71 -11.56 4.95
C GLU A 120 13.80 -10.59 4.47
N PRO A 121 14.77 -10.24 5.32
CA PRO A 121 15.71 -9.15 5.04
C PRO A 121 16.57 -9.39 3.79
N TYR A 122 16.67 -10.63 3.31
CA TYR A 122 17.33 -10.98 2.06
C TYR A 122 16.69 -10.33 0.82
N TYR A 123 15.40 -9.98 0.86
CA TYR A 123 14.74 -9.26 -0.23
C TYR A 123 14.92 -7.74 -0.17
N THR A 124 15.46 -7.20 0.93
CA THR A 124 15.61 -5.75 1.15
C THR A 124 16.26 -5.00 -0.01
N PRO A 125 17.37 -5.49 -0.63
CA PRO A 125 18.03 -4.77 -1.72
C PRO A 125 17.15 -4.60 -2.97
N TYR A 126 16.08 -5.38 -3.11
CA TYR A 126 15.23 -5.39 -4.29
C TYR A 126 13.98 -4.51 -4.15
N VAL A 127 13.63 -4.06 -2.95
CA VAL A 127 12.36 -3.32 -2.70
C VAL A 127 12.31 -2.03 -3.52
N VAL A 128 13.24 -1.11 -3.29
CA VAL A 128 13.21 0.20 -3.96
C VAL A 128 13.45 0.09 -5.48
N PRO A 129 14.39 -0.73 -5.98
CA PRO A 129 14.52 -0.94 -7.42
C PRO A 129 13.26 -1.52 -8.08
N ALA A 130 12.58 -2.48 -7.45
CA ALA A 130 11.31 -3.01 -7.96
C ALA A 130 10.22 -1.92 -7.98
N MET A 131 10.13 -1.11 -6.92
CA MET A 131 9.20 0.02 -6.86
C MET A 131 9.46 1.05 -7.96
N LEU A 132 10.73 1.37 -8.26
CA LEU A 132 11.10 2.27 -9.35
C LEU A 132 10.66 1.75 -10.72
N ASN A 133 10.93 0.47 -11.01
CA ASN A 133 10.54 -0.15 -12.28
C ASN A 133 9.01 -0.23 -12.43
N LEU A 134 8.29 -0.59 -11.35
CA LEU A 134 6.82 -0.59 -11.33
C LEU A 134 6.25 0.83 -11.50
N TYR A 135 6.86 1.85 -10.88
CA TYR A 135 6.42 3.23 -11.00
C TYR A 135 6.58 3.73 -12.44
N GLN A 136 7.72 3.47 -13.07
CA GLN A 136 7.95 3.82 -14.47
C GLN A 136 6.97 3.11 -15.42
N ALA A 137 6.65 1.83 -15.15
CA ALA A 137 5.60 1.12 -15.89
C ALA A 137 4.21 1.77 -15.72
N LEU A 138 3.85 2.19 -14.50
CA LEU A 138 2.61 2.95 -14.27
C LEU A 138 2.61 4.31 -14.96
N GLN A 139 3.76 4.98 -15.09
CA GLN A 139 3.88 6.23 -15.85
C GLN A 139 3.61 5.99 -17.34
N THR A 140 4.16 4.92 -17.94
CA THR A 140 3.87 4.54 -19.33
C THR A 140 2.36 4.32 -19.58
N LEU A 141 1.64 3.86 -18.57
CA LEU A 141 0.19 3.65 -18.63
C LEU A 141 -0.65 4.88 -18.25
N ASN A 142 -0.03 6.01 -17.88
CA ASN A 142 -0.69 7.18 -17.31
C ASN A 142 -1.50 6.87 -16.02
N LEU A 143 -1.04 5.90 -15.23
CA LEU A 143 -1.68 5.44 -14.00
C LEU A 143 -0.95 5.89 -12.72
N ALA A 144 0.26 6.43 -12.82
CA ALA A 144 1.11 6.79 -11.67
C ALA A 144 0.50 7.87 -10.73
N ASP A 145 -0.44 8.67 -11.24
CA ASP A 145 -1.18 9.63 -10.42
C ASP A 145 -2.34 9.00 -9.65
N PHE A 146 -2.85 7.86 -10.10
CA PHE A 146 -4.05 7.21 -9.56
C PHE A 146 -3.75 5.95 -8.74
N ILE A 147 -2.66 5.25 -9.07
CA ILE A 147 -2.20 4.03 -8.39
C ILE A 147 -0.86 4.35 -7.73
N LYS A 148 -0.84 4.35 -6.39
CA LYS A 148 0.38 4.65 -5.61
C LYS A 148 1.08 3.38 -5.15
N LEU A 149 2.41 3.44 -5.07
CA LEU A 149 3.25 2.31 -4.64
C LEU A 149 3.76 2.56 -3.22
N SER A 150 3.71 1.54 -2.38
CA SER A 150 4.38 1.58 -1.07
C SER A 150 4.89 0.19 -0.70
N SER A 151 5.62 0.06 0.39
CA SER A 151 6.06 -1.22 0.94
C SER A 151 5.67 -1.30 2.41
N PRO A 152 4.63 -2.07 2.77
CA PRO A 152 4.20 -2.27 4.16
C PRO A 152 5.31 -2.72 5.10
N GLN A 153 5.49 -1.97 6.19
CA GLN A 153 6.47 -2.26 7.23
C GLN A 153 5.81 -2.76 8.51
N ALA A 154 6.47 -3.65 9.24
CA ALA A 154 6.07 -3.98 10.60
C ALA A 154 6.32 -2.78 11.52
N ALA A 155 5.50 -2.55 12.54
CA ALA A 155 5.72 -1.45 13.49
C ALA A 155 7.10 -1.51 14.21
N SER A 156 7.72 -2.70 14.27
CA SER A 156 9.06 -2.92 14.81
C SER A 156 10.20 -2.30 13.99
N VAL A 157 9.91 -1.60 12.88
CA VAL A 157 10.90 -0.73 12.24
C VAL A 157 11.35 0.43 13.13
N LEU A 158 10.61 0.72 14.21
CA LEU A 158 10.98 1.70 15.22
C LEU A 158 11.81 1.04 16.33
N SER A 159 12.95 1.62 16.69
CA SER A 159 13.73 1.21 17.87
C SER A 159 13.31 1.93 19.15
N ALA A 160 12.86 3.17 19.04
CA ALA A 160 12.20 3.91 20.10
C ALA A 160 10.79 4.28 19.64
N SER A 161 9.79 4.02 20.50
CA SER A 161 8.37 4.29 20.21
C SER A 161 7.64 5.01 21.36
N TYR A 162 8.31 5.21 22.51
CA TYR A 162 7.76 5.93 23.65
C TYR A 162 8.72 7.04 24.16
N PRO A 163 8.22 8.26 24.39
CA PRO A 163 6.91 8.75 23.95
C PRO A 163 6.83 8.75 22.41
N PRO A 164 5.62 8.78 21.79
CA PRO A 164 5.49 8.80 20.34
C PRO A 164 6.30 9.91 19.64
N SER A 165 6.50 11.06 20.31
CA SER A 165 7.33 12.17 19.83
C SER A 165 8.82 11.83 19.71
N SER A 166 9.29 10.78 20.39
CA SER A 166 10.67 10.28 20.35
C SER A 166 10.84 9.10 19.38
N GLY A 167 9.83 8.83 18.56
CA GLY A 167 9.84 7.79 17.54
C GLY A 167 11.08 7.85 16.65
N THR A 168 11.84 6.75 16.54
CA THR A 168 12.99 6.69 15.62
C THR A 168 13.11 5.33 14.96
N PHE A 169 13.48 5.32 13.68
CA PHE A 169 13.77 4.08 12.96
C PHE A 169 15.00 3.39 13.55
N ASP A 170 14.95 2.07 13.58
CA ASP A 170 16.09 1.25 13.97
C ASP A 170 17.33 1.61 13.11
N PRO A 171 18.46 1.99 13.73
CA PRO A 171 19.70 2.28 13.02
C PRO A 171 20.14 1.20 12.02
N TYR A 172 19.86 -0.08 12.29
CA TYR A 172 20.25 -1.20 11.43
C TYR A 172 19.49 -1.26 10.10
N ILE A 173 18.30 -0.66 10.02
CA ILE A 173 17.48 -0.63 8.80
C ILE A 173 17.52 0.72 8.08
N LYS A 174 18.22 1.73 8.61
CA LYS A 174 18.25 3.09 8.04
C LYS A 174 18.72 3.12 6.59
N SER A 175 19.70 2.27 6.24
CA SER A 175 20.23 2.16 4.87
C SER A 175 19.17 1.71 3.86
N ALA A 176 18.19 0.92 4.28
CA ALA A 176 17.05 0.52 3.47
C ALA A 176 15.87 1.50 3.57
N MET A 177 15.64 2.08 4.75
CA MET A 177 14.52 2.98 5.01
C MET A 177 14.67 4.32 4.30
N LEU A 178 15.88 4.91 4.28
CA LEU A 178 16.09 6.23 3.67
C LEU A 178 15.75 6.25 2.17
N PRO A 179 16.24 5.31 1.32
CA PRO A 179 15.84 5.26 -0.08
C PRO A 179 14.34 5.00 -0.28
N LEU A 180 13.72 4.17 0.57
CA LEU A 180 12.28 3.93 0.54
C LEU A 180 11.50 5.22 0.81
N LEU A 181 11.84 5.95 1.88
CA LEU A 181 11.18 7.21 2.22
C LEU A 181 11.38 8.28 1.14
N GLN A 182 12.58 8.34 0.54
CA GLN A 182 12.85 9.24 -0.59
C GLN A 182 11.94 8.91 -1.78
N PHE A 183 11.83 7.63 -2.18
CA PHE A 183 10.93 7.20 -3.24
C PHE A 183 9.47 7.59 -2.92
N LEU A 184 9.01 7.36 -1.69
CA LEU A 184 7.64 7.69 -1.30
C LEU A 184 7.37 9.19 -1.36
N HIS A 185 8.34 10.01 -0.93
CA HIS A 185 8.29 11.46 -1.03
C HIS A 185 8.16 11.93 -2.49
N ASP A 186 9.07 11.47 -3.35
CA ASP A 186 9.16 11.88 -4.75
C ASP A 186 7.91 11.49 -5.56
N THR A 187 7.28 10.36 -5.22
CA THR A 187 6.10 9.83 -5.90
C THR A 187 4.76 10.23 -5.26
N LYS A 188 4.81 11.00 -4.15
CA LYS A 188 3.65 11.37 -3.32
C LYS A 188 2.86 10.13 -2.87
N SER A 189 3.58 9.08 -2.48
CA SER A 189 3.01 7.81 -2.03
C SER A 189 3.02 7.71 -0.49
N PRO A 190 2.07 7.00 0.12
CA PRO A 190 2.00 6.89 1.57
C PRO A 190 3.05 5.92 2.11
N PHE A 191 3.46 6.09 3.37
CA PHE A 191 4.15 5.05 4.14
C PHE A 191 3.10 4.08 4.74
N MET A 192 3.28 2.78 4.53
CA MET A 192 2.37 1.75 5.03
C MET A 192 2.97 1.03 6.24
N VAL A 193 2.18 0.89 7.30
CA VAL A 193 2.60 0.20 8.53
C VAL A 193 1.53 -0.79 8.95
N ASN A 194 1.95 -2.03 9.22
CA ASN A 194 1.13 -3.01 9.90
C ASN A 194 1.29 -2.79 11.41
N ILE A 195 0.20 -2.42 12.07
CA ILE A 195 0.17 -2.14 13.50
C ILE A 195 -0.65 -3.24 14.18
N SER A 196 0.00 -3.98 15.07
CA SER A 196 -0.63 -4.97 15.93
C SER A 196 -0.39 -4.58 17.38
N ILE A 197 -1.45 -4.37 18.14
CA ILE A 197 -1.36 -4.20 19.60
C ILE A 197 -1.42 -5.61 20.19
N PRO A 198 -0.42 -6.06 20.97
CA PRO A 198 -0.52 -7.34 21.67
C PRO A 198 -1.80 -7.33 22.50
N GLN A 199 -2.67 -8.33 22.33
CA GLN A 199 -3.79 -8.47 23.23
C GLN A 199 -3.22 -8.77 24.62
N LEU A 200 -3.53 -7.91 25.58
CA LEU A 200 -3.31 -8.21 26.99
C LEU A 200 -4.26 -9.36 27.33
N HIS A 201 -3.73 -10.58 27.37
CA HIS A 201 -4.41 -11.74 27.93
C HIS A 201 -4.30 -11.71 29.45
#